data_AF-A0A8B9LTT1-F1
#
_entry.id   AF-A0A8B9LTT1-F1
#
_cell.length_a   1.000
_cell.length_b   1.000
_cell.length_c   1.000
_cell.angle_alpha   90.00
_cell.angle_beta   90.00
_cell.angle_gamma   90.00
#
_symmetry.space_group_name_H-M   'P 1'
#
loop_
_entity.id
_entity.type
_entity.pdbx_description
1 polymer ?
#
loop_
_entity_poly.entity_id
_entity_poly.type
_entity_poly.pdbx_seq_one_letter_code
_entity_poly.pdbx_strand_id
1 'polypeptide(L)'
;MDWCMMGADCYRALISVADHLLRKALDERTEGQLEAALGMFYSPSRSLTDTVILEYRDPLSRYARRFFHHLLRHQRFEKAFLLALDIGARDLFMVRNS
;
A
#
# COMPACT_ATOMS: atom_id res chain seq x y z
N MET A 1 13.60 -9.11 1.95
CA MET A 1 12.49 -10.01 1.64
C MET A 1 12.52 -10.29 0.15
N ASP A 2 12.46 -11.56 -0.25
CA ASP A 2 12.40 -11.96 -1.65
C ASP A 2 11.00 -12.51 -1.95
N TRP A 3 10.19 -11.73 -2.66
CA TRP A 3 8.83 -12.10 -3.03
C TRP A 3 8.77 -13.29 -4.00
N CYS A 4 9.82 -13.50 -4.80
CA CYS A 4 9.86 -14.58 -5.78
C CYS A 4 10.08 -15.94 -5.12
N MET A 5 10.75 -15.97 -3.97
CA MET A 5 11.01 -17.21 -3.21
C MET A 5 10.06 -17.39 -2.02
N MET A 6 9.61 -16.30 -1.40
CA MET A 6 8.87 -16.31 -0.14
C MET A 6 7.63 -15.40 -0.18
N GLY A 7 6.92 -15.36 -1.31
CA GLY A 7 5.76 -14.48 -1.53
C GLY A 7 4.71 -14.56 -0.41
N ALA A 8 4.35 -15.77 0.02
CA ALA A 8 3.35 -15.98 1.07
C ALA A 8 3.78 -15.41 2.43
N ASP A 9 5.05 -15.58 2.82
CA ASP A 9 5.56 -15.07 4.10
C ASP A 9 5.76 -13.55 4.05
N CYS A 10 6.23 -13.01 2.92
CA CYS A 10 6.31 -11.57 2.69
C CYS A 10 4.92 -10.93 2.79
N TYR A 11 3.93 -11.55 2.15
CA TYR A 11 2.54 -11.11 2.20
C TYR A 11 1.99 -11.14 3.64
N ARG A 12 2.14 -12.27 4.36
CA ARG A 12 1.67 -12.40 5.76
C ARG A 12 2.30 -11.36 6.68
N ALA A 13 3.60 -11.12 6.55
CA ALA A 13 4.30 -10.11 7.34
C ALA A 13 3.77 -8.71 7.03
N LEU A 14 3.63 -8.37 5.74
CA LEU A 14 3.14 -7.08 5.29
C LEU A 14 1.71 -6.82 5.79
N ILE A 15 0.77 -7.75 5.57
CA ILE A 15 -0.62 -7.53 5.98
C ILE A 15 -0.75 -7.43 7.49
N SER A 16 0.02 -8.21 8.26
CA SER A 16 0.01 -8.15 9.73
C SER A 16 0.42 -6.77 10.24
N VAL A 17 1.50 -6.22 9.67
CA VAL A 17 1.96 -4.86 9.98
C VAL A 17 0.94 -3.81 9.53
N ALA A 18 0.48 -3.90 8.27
CA ALA A 18 -0.45 -2.93 7.71
C ALA A 18 -1.78 -2.90 8.47
N ASP A 19 -2.35 -4.05 8.82
CA ASP A 19 -3.60 -4.11 9.59
C ASP A 19 -3.44 -3.59 11.02
N HIS A 20 -2.28 -3.78 11.65
CA HIS A 20 -2.02 -3.21 12.96
C HIS A 20 -1.92 -1.68 12.91
N LEU A 21 -1.22 -1.15 11.90
CA LEU A 21 -0.99 0.28 11.76
C LEU A 21 -2.24 1.04 11.29
N LEU A 22 -3.02 0.47 10.37
CA LEU A 22 -4.28 1.06 9.88
C LEU A 22 -5.40 1.10 10.93
N ARG A 23 -5.19 0.53 12.12
CA ARG A 23 -6.11 0.66 13.27
C ARG A 23 -5.72 1.81 14.21
N LYS A 24 -4.55 2.44 13.99
CA LYS A 24 -4.04 3.54 14.80
C LYS A 24 -4.29 4.88 14.12
N ALA A 25 -4.24 5.96 14.89
CA ALA A 25 -4.19 7.30 14.33
C ALA A 25 -2.92 7.45 13.49
N LEU A 26 -3.03 8.16 12.35
CA LEU A 26 -1.88 8.40 11.50
C LEU A 26 -0.99 9.50 12.11
N ASP A 27 0.22 9.11 12.48
CA ASP A 27 1.33 9.97 12.88
C ASP A 27 2.53 9.73 11.93
N GLU A 28 3.58 10.53 12.02
CA GLU A 28 4.74 10.42 11.12
C GLU A 28 5.39 9.03 11.15
N ARG A 29 5.37 8.36 12.31
CA ARG A 29 5.97 7.04 12.48
C ARG A 29 5.14 5.97 11.78
N THR A 30 3.85 5.91 12.06
CA THR A 30 2.91 4.94 11.48
C THR A 30 2.77 5.15 9.97
N GLU A 31 2.78 6.41 9.52
CA GLU A 31 2.85 6.77 8.11
C GLU A 31 4.11 6.20 7.43
N GLY A 32 5.30 6.50 7.96
CA GLY A 32 6.54 6.00 7.39
C GLY A 32 6.64 4.46 7.42
N GLN A 33 6.08 3.81 8.44
CA GLN A 33 6.01 2.35 8.50
C GLN A 33 5.05 1.76 7.45
N LEU A 34 3.91 2.39 7.20
CA LEU A 34 2.97 1.97 6.15
C LEU A 34 3.57 2.17 4.75
N GLU A 35 4.24 3.31 4.52
CA GLU A 35 4.97 3.59 3.28
C GLU A 35 6.06 2.55 3.03
N ALA A 36 6.88 2.25 4.04
CA ALA A 36 7.92 1.23 3.92
C ALA A 36 7.33 -0.16 3.65
N ALA A 37 6.25 -0.53 4.34
CA ALA A 37 5.62 -1.84 4.16
C ALA A 37 5.03 -2.02 2.76
N LEU A 38 4.25 -1.05 2.28
CA LEU A 38 3.66 -1.10 0.93
C LEU A 38 4.71 -0.91 -0.17
N GLY A 39 5.73 -0.09 0.08
CA GLY A 39 6.86 0.15 -0.83
C GLY A 39 7.65 -1.11 -1.15
N MET A 40 7.70 -2.09 -0.26
CA MET A 40 8.32 -3.40 -0.55
C MET A 40 7.68 -4.14 -1.73
N PHE A 41 6.44 -3.83 -2.09
CA PHE A 41 5.73 -4.42 -3.23
C PHE A 41 5.57 -3.45 -4.40
N TYR A 42 5.23 -2.18 -4.14
CA TYR A 42 4.97 -1.19 -5.20
C TYR A 42 6.22 -0.52 -5.77
N SER A 43 7.28 -0.43 -4.97
CA SER A 43 8.59 0.15 -5.38
C SER A 43 9.73 -0.80 -5.01
N PRO A 44 9.70 -2.06 -5.50
CA PRO A 44 10.64 -3.08 -5.09
C PRO A 44 12.03 -2.79 -5.71
N SER A 45 13.09 -2.99 -4.94
CA SER A 45 14.48 -2.79 -5.44
C SER A 45 14.87 -3.79 -6.53
N ARG A 46 14.12 -4.89 -6.68
CA ARG A 46 14.23 -5.87 -7.76
C ARG A 46 12.85 -6.05 -8.37
N SER A 47 12.77 -6.11 -9.69
CA SER A 47 11.51 -6.35 -10.39
C SER A 47 10.85 -7.64 -9.91
N LEU A 48 9.56 -7.56 -9.57
CA LEU A 48 8.74 -8.73 -9.25
C LEU A 48 8.41 -9.49 -10.54
N THR A 49 8.21 -10.79 -10.43
CA THR A 49 7.69 -11.60 -11.54
C THR A 49 6.20 -11.33 -11.75
N ASP A 50 5.72 -11.53 -12.98
CA ASP A 50 4.30 -11.36 -13.30
C ASP A 50 3.41 -12.25 -12.43
N THR A 51 3.86 -13.46 -12.08
CA THR A 51 3.15 -14.37 -11.18
C THR A 51 2.91 -13.74 -9.80
N VAL A 52 3.96 -13.17 -9.19
CA VAL A 52 3.86 -12.50 -7.89
C VAL A 52 2.94 -11.28 -7.98
N ILE A 53 3.06 -10.50 -9.05
CA ILE A 53 2.19 -9.34 -9.26
C ILE A 53 0.72 -9.78 -9.36
N LEU A 54 0.43 -10.78 -10.19
CA LEU A 54 -0.93 -11.28 -10.40
C LEU A 54 -1.56 -11.80 -9.11
N GLU A 55 -0.77 -12.50 -8.29
CA GLU A 55 -1.24 -13.12 -7.05
C GLU A 55 -1.49 -12.11 -5.92
N TYR A 56 -0.60 -11.13 -5.75
CA TYR A 56 -0.62 -10.26 -4.57
C TYR A 56 -1.10 -8.83 -4.83
N ARG A 57 -1.14 -8.35 -6.08
CA ARG A 57 -1.49 -6.95 -6.38
C ARG A 57 -2.91 -6.60 -5.93
N ASP A 58 -3.88 -7.44 -6.23
CA ASP A 58 -5.28 -7.18 -5.90
C ASP A 58 -5.52 -7.11 -4.37
N PRO A 59 -5.10 -8.10 -3.56
CA PRO A 59 -5.25 -8.01 -2.12
C PRO A 59 -4.47 -6.84 -1.51
N LEU A 60 -3.25 -6.54 -1.98
CA LEU A 60 -2.46 -5.41 -1.48
C LEU A 60 -3.04 -4.05 -1.86
N SER A 61 -3.72 -3.96 -3.01
CA SER A 61 -4.39 -2.73 -3.44
C SER A 61 -5.44 -2.26 -2.43
N ARG A 62 -6.10 -3.19 -1.72
CA ARG A 62 -7.07 -2.87 -0.67
C ARG A 62 -6.41 -2.15 0.50
N TYR A 63 -5.21 -2.58 0.88
CA TYR A 63 -4.44 -1.95 1.96
C TYR A 63 -3.92 -0.57 1.53
N ALA A 64 -3.39 -0.44 0.31
CA ALA A 64 -2.97 0.84 -0.24
C ALA A 64 -4.13 1.85 -0.31
N ARG A 65 -5.32 1.41 -0.73
CA ARG A 65 -6.53 2.26 -0.73
C ARG A 65 -6.95 2.70 0.68
N ARG A 66 -6.90 1.79 1.67
CA ARG A 66 -7.16 2.16 3.07
C ARG A 66 -6.16 3.18 3.60
N PHE A 67 -4.89 3.04 3.23
CA PHE A 67 -3.85 3.99 3.59
C PHE A 67 -4.05 5.35 2.91
N PHE A 68 -4.40 5.36 1.62
CA PHE A 68 -4.79 6.58 0.89
C PHE A 68 -5.88 7.37 1.63
N HIS A 69 -6.94 6.70 2.07
CA HIS A 69 -8.00 7.38 2.84
C HIS A 69 -7.55 7.86 4.22
N HIS A 70 -6.59 7.19 4.87
CA HIS A 70 -5.97 7.71 6.09
C HIS A 70 -5.20 9.00 5.81
N LEU A 71 -4.39 9.04 4.75
CA LEU A 71 -3.65 10.23 4.35
C LEU A 71 -4.59 11.41 4.11
N LEU A 72 -5.71 11.19 3.40
CA LEU A 72 -6.72 12.23 3.17
C LEU A 72 -7.34 12.77 4.47
N ARG A 73 -7.71 11.88 5.41
CA ARG A 73 -8.28 12.27 6.71
C ARG A 73 -7.33 13.15 7.53
N HIS A 74 -6.02 12.95 7.35
CA HIS A 74 -4.96 13.71 8.02
C HIS A 74 -4.38 14.84 7.16
N GLN A 75 -5.04 15.22 6.06
CA GLN A 75 -4.63 16.31 5.17
C GLN A 75 -3.24 16.13 4.53
N ARG A 76 -2.75 14.88 4.43
CA ARG A 76 -1.48 14.51 3.79
C ARG A 76 -1.67 14.35 2.28
N PHE A 77 -2.16 15.39 1.62
CA PHE A 77 -2.65 15.32 0.23
C PHE A 77 -1.56 14.97 -0.78
N GLU A 78 -0.36 15.52 -0.64
CA GLU A 78 0.77 15.22 -1.53
C GLU A 78 1.11 13.72 -1.50
N LYS A 79 1.23 13.15 -0.30
CA LYS A 79 1.49 11.71 -0.12
C LYS A 79 0.35 10.85 -0.65
N ALA A 80 -0.90 11.25 -0.41
CA ALA A 80 -2.06 10.54 -0.96
C ALA A 80 -2.02 10.54 -2.50
N PHE A 81 -1.69 11.68 -3.10
CA PHE A 81 -1.57 11.83 -4.54
C PHE A 81 -0.47 10.94 -5.13
N LEU A 82 0.74 10.96 -4.54
CA LEU A 82 1.85 10.11 -4.97
C LEU A 82 1.49 8.62 -4.85
N LEU A 83 0.91 8.20 -3.73
CA LEU A 83 0.47 6.82 -3.53
C LEU A 83 -0.54 6.37 -4.60
N ALA A 84 -1.50 7.21 -4.95
CA ALA A 84 -2.50 6.88 -5.98
C ALA A 84 -1.87 6.75 -7.38
N LEU A 85 -0.81 7.51 -7.69
CA LEU A 85 -0.02 7.33 -8.90
C LEU A 85 0.75 6.00 -8.88
N ASP A 86 1.44 5.70 -7.78
CA ASP A 86 2.27 4.50 -7.63
C ASP A 86 1.45 3.21 -7.80
N ILE A 87 0.23 3.17 -7.25
CA ILE A 87 -0.65 2.00 -7.38
C ILE A 87 -1.48 2.00 -8.67
N GLY A 88 -1.40 3.06 -9.48
CA GLY A 88 -2.16 3.24 -10.71
C GLY A 88 -3.68 3.39 -10.52
N ALA A 89 -4.13 3.81 -9.34
CA ALA A 89 -5.55 3.89 -8.98
C ALA A 89 -6.14 5.26 -9.35
N ARG A 90 -6.27 5.52 -10.65
CA ARG A 90 -6.82 6.78 -11.19
C ARG A 90 -8.26 7.04 -10.74
N ASP A 91 -9.00 5.99 -10.42
CA ASP A 91 -10.37 6.06 -9.91
C ASP A 91 -10.45 6.74 -8.53
N LEU A 92 -9.38 6.75 -7.73
CA LEU A 92 -9.34 7.44 -6.43
C LEU A 92 -9.47 8.95 -6.54
N PHE A 93 -9.19 9.52 -7.72
CA PHE A 93 -9.38 10.94 -8.01
C PHE A 93 -10.80 11.28 -8.51
N MET A 94 -11.61 10.27 -8.83
CA MET A 94 -12.91 10.43 -9.44
C MET A 94 -14.01 10.00 -8.47
N VAL A 95 -14.13 10.70 -7.33
CA VAL A 95 -15.30 10.54 -6.46
C VAL A 95 -16.50 11.18 -7.18
N ARG A 96 -17.25 10.39 -7.95
CA ARG A 96 -18.57 10.80 -8.44
C ARG A 96 -19.61 10.51 -7.36
N ASN A 97 -20.28 11.57 -6.90
CA ASN A 97 -21.52 11.50 -6.13
C ASN A 97 -22.42 10.39 -6.70
N SER A 98 -22.73 9.40 -5.86
CA SER A 98 -23.91 8.54 -6.04
C SER A 98 -24.90 8.90 -4.95
#